data_AF-A0ABD5DGC5-F1
#
_entry.id   AF-A0ABD5DGC5-F1
#
_cell.length_a   1.000
_cell.length_b   1.000
_cell.length_c   1.000
_cell.angle_alpha   90.00
_cell.angle_beta   90.00
_cell.angle_gamma   90.00
#
_symmetry.space_group_name_H-M   'P 1'
#
loop_
_entity.id
_entity.type
_entity.pdbx_description
1 polymer ?
#
loop_
_entity_poly.entity_id
_entity_poly.type
_entity_poly.pdbx_seq_one_letter_code
_entity_poly.pdbx_strand_id
1 'polypeptide(L)'
;INKVNILGRQNTFFVTNSGVQNRLQDNRQTRTLVTNSYIEGDVDIVSGRGAVVFDHTDFRVVSSRTQKEAYVFAPATLKSVTYGFLATNSRFTA
;
A
#
# COMPACT_ATOMS: atom_id res chain seq x y z
N ILE A 1 1.81 -10.24 6.46
CA ILE A 1 0.43 -10.47 5.97
C ILE A 1 0.52 -11.53 4.89
N ASN A 2 -0.17 -12.67 5.03
CA ASN A 2 -0.07 -13.77 4.07
C ASN A 2 -1.46 -14.37 3.79
N LYS A 3 -1.80 -14.59 2.51
CA LYS A 3 -3.09 -15.16 2.09
C LYS A 3 -4.29 -14.39 2.63
N VAL A 4 -4.26 -13.06 2.47
CA VAL A 4 -5.33 -12.17 2.93
C VAL A 4 -5.91 -11.39 1.74
N ASN A 5 -7.22 -11.14 1.79
CA ASN A 5 -7.90 -10.20 0.91
C ASN A 5 -8.11 -8.88 1.66
N ILE A 6 -7.59 -7.78 1.13
CA ILE A 6 -7.79 -6.43 1.68
C ILE A 6 -8.65 -5.65 0.68
N LEU A 7 -9.91 -5.42 1.02
CA LEU A 7 -10.93 -4.91 0.10
C LEU A 7 -11.34 -3.49 0.49
N GLY A 8 -11.32 -2.59 -0.48
CA GLY A 8 -11.74 -1.21 -0.26
C GLY A 8 -11.93 -0.45 -1.56
N ARG A 9 -11.81 0.87 -1.48
CA ARG A 9 -11.86 1.80 -2.61
C ARG A 9 -10.70 2.77 -2.48
N GLN A 10 -10.90 3.89 -1.79
CA GLN A 10 -9.86 4.86 -1.56
C GLN A 10 -9.05 4.53 -0.29
N ASN A 11 -7.72 4.58 -0.36
CA ASN A 11 -6.79 4.32 0.76
C ASN A 11 -6.99 2.95 1.45
N THR A 12 -7.31 1.89 0.68
CA THR A 12 -7.63 0.54 1.19
C THR A 12 -6.62 -0.01 2.20
N PHE A 13 -5.31 0.14 1.94
CA PHE A 13 -4.25 -0.35 2.81
C PHE A 13 -3.29 0.77 3.19
N PHE A 14 -3.43 1.29 4.41
CA PHE A 14 -2.61 2.37 4.92
C PHE A 14 -1.52 1.86 5.87
N VAL A 15 -0.26 2.14 5.56
CA VAL A 15 0.89 1.84 6.43
C VAL A 15 1.45 3.11 7.04
N THR A 16 1.81 3.06 8.32
CA THR A 16 2.42 4.21 9.00
C THR A 16 3.63 3.79 9.82
N ASN A 17 4.43 4.78 10.17
CA ASN A 17 5.49 4.67 11.17
C ASN A 17 5.11 5.34 12.49
N SER A 18 3.82 5.63 12.71
CA SER A 18 3.32 6.32 13.91
C SER A 18 3.66 5.58 15.21
N GLY A 19 3.81 6.35 16.29
CA GLY A 19 3.74 5.87 17.67
C GLY A 19 2.34 6.09 18.27
N VAL A 20 2.26 6.17 19.61
CA VAL A 20 0.99 6.34 20.35
C VAL A 20 0.28 7.68 20.06
N GLN A 21 0.99 8.64 19.47
CA GLN A 21 0.46 9.97 19.13
C GLN A 21 -0.35 9.98 17.82
N ASN A 22 -0.49 8.83 17.15
CA ASN A 22 -1.26 8.67 15.91
C ASN A 22 -0.94 9.72 14.82
N ARG A 23 0.36 9.92 14.54
CA ARG A 23 0.86 10.84 13.50
C ARG A 23 2.13 10.29 12.86
N LEU A 24 2.35 10.57 11.58
CA LEU A 24 3.58 10.20 10.86
C LEU A 24 4.81 10.76 11.59
N GLN A 25 5.89 9.99 11.55
CA GLN A 25 7.16 10.32 12.21
C GLN A 25 8.27 10.48 11.18
N ASP A 26 9.33 11.22 11.52
CA ASP A 26 10.45 11.49 10.59
C ASP A 26 11.72 10.68 10.89
N ASN A 27 11.69 9.85 11.94
CA ASN A 27 12.85 9.13 12.46
C ASN A 27 12.58 7.64 12.74
N ARG A 28 11.54 7.05 12.13
CA ARG A 28 11.16 5.65 12.33
C ARG A 28 10.88 4.95 11.01
N GLN A 29 11.45 3.77 10.80
CA GLN A 29 11.17 2.94 9.63
C GLN A 29 10.50 1.63 10.05
N THR A 30 9.23 1.47 9.67
CA THR A 30 8.49 0.21 9.85
C THR A 30 8.72 -0.70 8.65
N ARG A 31 8.62 -2.02 8.85
CA ARG A 31 8.84 -3.03 7.81
C ARG A 31 7.67 -3.98 7.79
N THR A 32 7.08 -4.19 6.62
CA THR A 32 5.95 -5.09 6.42
C THR A 32 6.21 -5.99 5.21
N LEU A 33 5.95 -7.29 5.36
CA LEU A 33 5.94 -8.26 4.27
C LEU A 33 4.48 -8.67 3.98
N VAL A 34 4.06 -8.53 2.73
CA VAL A 34 2.78 -8.97 2.20
C VAL A 34 3.05 -10.04 1.15
N THR A 35 2.50 -11.23 1.33
CA THR A 35 2.72 -12.38 0.45
C THR A 35 1.42 -13.05 0.03
N ASN A 36 1.34 -13.52 -1.21
CA ASN A 36 0.26 -14.39 -1.70
C ASN A 36 -1.14 -13.82 -1.41
N SER A 37 -1.31 -12.50 -1.57
CA SER A 37 -2.47 -11.75 -1.08
C SER A 37 -3.17 -11.02 -2.22
N TYR A 38 -4.37 -10.52 -1.96
CA TYR A 38 -5.16 -9.73 -2.91
C TYR A 38 -5.53 -8.38 -2.28
N ILE A 39 -5.33 -7.28 -3.02
CA ILE A 39 -5.63 -5.93 -2.56
C ILE A 39 -6.45 -5.21 -3.64
N GLU A 40 -7.61 -4.69 -3.27
CA GLU A 40 -8.56 -4.03 -4.18
C GLU A 40 -8.83 -2.58 -3.80
N GLY A 41 -8.90 -1.69 -4.78
CA GLY A 41 -9.37 -0.33 -4.59
C GLY A 41 -9.46 0.48 -5.88
N ASP A 42 -9.53 1.81 -5.74
CA ASP A 42 -9.49 2.74 -6.86
C ASP A 42 -8.38 3.79 -6.69
N VAL A 43 -8.55 4.72 -5.75
CA VAL A 43 -7.65 5.85 -5.51
C VAL A 43 -6.71 5.55 -4.35
N ASP A 44 -5.42 5.68 -4.58
CA ASP A 44 -4.37 5.49 -3.57
C ASP A 44 -4.49 4.17 -2.80
N ILE A 45 -4.73 3.06 -3.52
CA ILE A 45 -5.10 1.75 -2.95
C ILE A 45 -4.18 1.34 -1.78
N VAL A 46 -2.88 1.50 -1.97
CA VAL A 46 -1.87 1.33 -0.92
C VAL A 46 -1.19 2.67 -0.67
N SER A 47 -1.27 3.18 0.56
CA SER A 47 -0.73 4.49 0.90
C SER A 47 0.08 4.51 2.19
N GLY A 48 0.88 5.55 2.35
CA GLY A 48 1.48 5.90 3.63
C GLY A 48 3.00 5.67 3.71
N ARG A 49 3.52 5.59 4.93
CA ARG A 49 4.96 5.66 5.24
C ARG A 49 5.44 4.38 5.93
N GLY A 50 6.31 3.64 5.25
CA GLY A 50 6.98 2.45 5.74
C GLY A 50 7.70 1.72 4.60
N ALA A 51 8.59 0.79 4.92
CA ALA A 51 9.14 -0.15 3.96
C ALA A 51 8.20 -1.35 3.82
N VAL A 52 7.62 -1.55 2.63
CA VAL A 52 6.68 -2.66 2.40
C VAL A 52 7.12 -3.47 1.19
N VAL A 53 7.25 -4.77 1.36
CA VAL A 53 7.46 -5.71 0.26
C VAL A 53 6.15 -6.45 0.01
N PHE A 54 5.66 -6.36 -1.21
CA PHE A 54 4.55 -7.14 -1.75
C PHE A 54 5.14 -8.18 -2.69
N ASP A 55 5.09 -9.45 -2.29
CA ASP A 55 5.54 -10.58 -3.10
C ASP A 55 4.33 -11.45 -3.47
N HIS A 56 4.24 -11.88 -4.73
CA HIS A 56 3.10 -12.68 -5.22
C HIS A 56 1.72 -12.10 -4.82
N THR A 57 1.57 -10.76 -4.91
CA THR A 57 0.35 -10.06 -4.51
C THR A 57 -0.40 -9.55 -5.72
N ASP A 58 -1.72 -9.69 -5.71
CA ASP A 58 -2.61 -9.21 -6.75
C ASP A 58 -3.17 -7.85 -6.37
N PHE A 59 -2.94 -6.85 -7.21
CA PHE A 59 -3.53 -5.53 -7.10
C PHE A 59 -4.64 -5.39 -8.14
N ARG A 60 -5.87 -5.15 -7.68
CA ARG A 60 -7.03 -4.91 -8.53
C ARG A 60 -7.51 -3.48 -8.39
N VAL A 61 -7.47 -2.73 -9.49
CA VAL A 61 -8.24 -1.51 -9.63
C VAL A 61 -9.68 -1.88 -9.98
N VAL A 62 -10.65 -1.25 -9.32
CA VAL A 62 -12.08 -1.37 -9.62
C VAL A 62 -12.67 -0.01 -9.93
N SER A 63 -13.59 0.05 -10.90
CA SER A 63 -14.16 1.30 -11.39
C SER A 63 -15.62 1.52 -10.97
N SER A 64 -16.13 0.69 -10.05
CA SER A 64 -17.53 0.72 -9.63
C SER A 64 -17.91 2.00 -8.87
N ARG A 65 -16.93 2.73 -8.31
CA ARG A 65 -17.14 3.98 -7.57
C ARG A 65 -16.71 5.21 -8.38
N THR A 66 -15.58 5.13 -9.09
CA THR A 66 -15.06 6.19 -9.97
C THR A 66 -14.46 5.57 -11.23
N GLN A 67 -14.68 6.23 -12.37
CA GLN A 67 -14.05 5.90 -13.65
C GLN A 67 -13.05 6.96 -14.11
N LYS A 68 -12.86 8.02 -13.29
CA LYS A 68 -12.09 9.21 -13.68
C LYS A 68 -10.61 9.07 -13.39
N GLU A 69 -10.25 8.31 -12.35
CA GLU A 69 -8.89 8.18 -11.86
C GLU A 69 -8.71 6.89 -11.07
N ALA A 70 -7.47 6.39 -11.05
CA ALA A 70 -7.06 5.28 -10.21
C ALA A 70 -5.54 5.32 -10.01
N TYR A 71 -5.09 5.03 -8.79
CA TYR A 71 -3.67 4.97 -8.44
C TYR A 71 -3.45 3.83 -7.45
N VAL A 72 -2.60 2.87 -7.81
CA VAL A 72 -2.35 1.71 -6.95
C VAL A 72 -1.49 2.09 -5.74
N PHE A 73 -0.45 2.90 -5.94
CA PHE A 73 0.52 3.26 -4.88
C PHE A 73 0.60 4.76 -4.66
N ALA A 74 0.48 5.17 -3.39
CA ALA A 74 0.68 6.53 -2.91
C ALA A 74 1.68 6.56 -1.73
N PRO A 75 2.98 6.33 -1.99
CA PRO A 75 4.00 6.29 -0.95
C PRO A 75 4.27 7.67 -0.35
N ALA A 76 4.31 7.76 0.98
CA ALA A 76 4.71 8.94 1.75
C ALA A 76 6.12 8.79 2.35
N THR A 77 7.01 8.12 1.62
CA THR A 77 8.41 7.87 2.01
C THR A 77 9.14 9.20 2.21
N LEU A 78 9.91 9.29 3.29
CA LEU A 78 10.74 10.47 3.55
C LEU A 78 11.86 10.57 2.50
N LYS A 79 12.19 11.79 2.07
CA LYS A 79 13.29 12.04 1.14
C LYS A 79 14.65 11.49 1.62
N SER A 80 14.85 11.44 2.94
CA SER A 80 16.06 10.90 3.58
C SER A 80 16.09 9.37 3.66
N VAL A 81 15.02 8.68 3.26
CA VAL A 81 14.87 7.22 3.39
C VAL A 81 14.86 6.57 2.02
N THR A 82 15.71 5.57 1.83
CA THR A 82 15.91 4.89 0.54
C THR A 82 14.77 3.96 0.15
N TYR A 83 14.14 3.29 1.11
CA TYR A 83 13.19 2.19 0.84
C TYR A 83 11.75 2.58 1.21
N GLY A 84 10.87 2.55 0.20
CA GLY A 84 9.42 2.68 0.33
C GLY A 84 8.71 1.36 0.02
N PHE A 85 7.88 1.34 -1.03
CA PHE A 85 7.18 0.13 -1.45
C PHE A 85 7.94 -0.60 -2.55
N LEU A 86 8.00 -1.93 -2.45
CA LEU A 86 8.50 -2.84 -3.46
C LEU A 86 7.39 -3.84 -3.79
N ALA A 87 6.97 -3.88 -5.05
CA ALA A 87 6.15 -4.97 -5.57
C ALA A 87 7.02 -5.88 -6.43
N THR A 88 7.10 -7.15 -6.07
CA THR A 88 7.89 -8.17 -6.77
C THR A 88 7.03 -9.40 -7.00
N ASN A 89 7.23 -10.09 -8.13
CA ASN A 89 6.43 -11.24 -8.56
C ASN A 89 4.90 -11.05 -8.45
N SER A 90 4.45 -9.80 -8.54
CA SER A 90 3.08 -9.37 -8.25
C SER A 90 2.32 -9.09 -9.53
N ARG A 91 0.99 -9.08 -9.47
CA ARG A 91 0.13 -8.83 -10.64
C ARG A 91 -0.68 -7.56 -10.45
N PHE A 92 -0.85 -6.80 -11.52
CA PHE A 92 -1.65 -5.58 -11.56
C PHE A 92 -2.73 -5.71 -12.61
N THR A 93 -3.97 -5.40 -12.24
CA THR A 93 -5.14 -5.48 -13.13
C THR A 93 -6.06 -4.29 -12.87
N ALA A 94 -6.63 -3.71 -13.93
CA ALA A 94 -7.54 -2.57 -13.86
C ALA A 94 -8.74 -2.75 -14.79
#